data_AF-A0A2M7BBN6-F1
#
_entry.id   AF-A0A2M7BBN6-F1
#
_cell.length_a   1.000
_cell.length_b   1.000
_cell.length_c   1.000
_cell.angle_alpha   90.00
_cell.angle_beta   90.00
_cell.angle_gamma   90.00
#
_symmetry.space_group_name_H-M   'P 1'
#
loop_
_entity.id
_entity.type
_entity.pdbx_description
1 polymer ?
#
loop_
_entity_poly.entity_id
_entity_poly.type
_entity_poly.pdbx_seq_one_letter_code
_entity_poly.pdbx_strand_id
1 'polypeptide(L)'
;MTNKKQIFYEHLINTEEITLTLEGDCLDKVEKEELIGLIDQTLHQQTLEVILDHLPKEFHENFLKMFSENPYNPHLLAFIKEKVTIDIEKEISEKASKTKKEMLLDIKKSQK
;
A
#
# COMPACT_ATOMS: atom_id res chain seq x y z
N MET A 1 17.93 -0.48 -12.98
CA MET A 1 16.57 -0.93 -12.63
C MET A 1 16.69 -1.70 -11.32
N THR A 2 16.44 -1.01 -10.21
CA THR A 2 16.62 -1.58 -8.87
C THR A 2 15.53 -2.62 -8.66
N ASN A 3 15.92 -3.88 -8.44
CA ASN A 3 15.02 -4.95 -8.02
C ASN A 3 14.39 -4.55 -6.67
N LYS A 4 13.25 -3.86 -6.71
CA LYS A 4 12.42 -3.57 -5.53
C LYS A 4 11.86 -4.92 -5.10
N LYS A 5 12.33 -5.46 -3.98
CA LYS A 5 11.75 -6.67 -3.40
C LYS A 5 10.29 -6.35 -3.13
N GLN A 6 9.38 -7.06 -3.81
CA GLN A 6 7.97 -6.74 -3.76
C GLN A 6 7.36 -7.24 -2.46
N ILE A 7 6.87 -6.31 -1.63
CA ILE A 7 6.18 -6.68 -0.37
C ILE A 7 5.02 -7.61 -0.72
N PHE A 8 4.66 -8.53 0.18
CA PHE A 8 3.69 -9.59 -0.12
C PHE A 8 2.35 -9.07 -0.71
N TYR A 9 1.91 -7.85 -0.35
CA TYR A 9 0.67 -7.24 -0.85
C TYR A 9 0.86 -6.28 -2.02
N GLU A 10 2.09 -6.06 -2.50
CA GLU A 10 2.37 -5.04 -3.52
C GLU A 10 1.59 -5.28 -4.82
N HIS A 11 1.37 -6.56 -5.17
CA HIS A 11 0.56 -6.96 -6.31
C HIS A 11 -0.94 -6.60 -6.19
N LEU A 12 -1.44 -6.30 -4.99
CA LEU A 12 -2.82 -5.89 -4.74
C LEU A 12 -3.03 -4.38 -4.98
N ILE A 13 -1.92 -3.61 -5.05
CA ILE A 13 -1.92 -2.16 -5.15
C ILE A 13 -1.50 -1.76 -6.57
N ASN A 14 -2.42 -1.15 -7.33
CA ASN A 14 -2.10 -0.60 -8.65
C ASN A 14 -1.44 0.79 -8.53
N THR A 15 -0.11 0.81 -8.64
CA THR A 15 0.73 2.02 -8.59
C THR A 15 0.99 2.66 -9.96
N GLU A 16 0.67 1.99 -11.08
CA GLU A 16 0.92 2.51 -12.43
C GLU A 16 0.17 3.83 -12.70
N GLU A 17 -1.05 3.94 -12.16
CA GLU A 17 -1.89 5.14 -12.26
C GLU A 17 -1.23 6.37 -11.60
N ILE A 18 -0.37 6.16 -10.59
CA ILE A 18 0.32 7.25 -9.88
C ILE A 18 1.29 7.93 -10.83
N THR A 19 2.16 7.15 -11.47
CA THR A 19 3.17 7.65 -12.41
C THR A 19 2.52 8.39 -13.56
N LEU A 20 1.49 7.82 -14.18
CA LEU A 20 0.76 8.45 -15.28
C LEU A 20 0.10 9.77 -14.87
N THR A 21 -0.43 9.84 -13.64
CA THR A 21 -1.07 11.08 -13.16
C THR A 21 -0.05 12.18 -12.94
N LEU A 22 1.12 11.87 -12.37
CA LEU A 22 2.18 12.83 -12.07
C LEU A 22 2.99 13.24 -13.32
N GLU A 23 3.00 12.41 -14.37
CA GLU A 23 3.62 12.79 -15.66
C GLU A 23 2.96 14.01 -16.30
N GLY A 24 1.64 14.17 -16.12
CA GLY A 24 0.87 15.31 -16.64
C GLY A 24 1.06 16.64 -15.89
N ASP A 25 1.73 16.62 -14.74
CA ASP A 25 1.89 17.80 -13.88
C ASP A 25 3.22 18.53 -14.16
N CYS A 26 3.22 19.86 -14.00
CA CYS A 26 4.40 20.75 -14.12
C CYS A 26 5.38 20.63 -12.93
N LEU A 27 5.42 19.49 -12.27
CA LEU A 27 6.36 19.21 -11.19
C LEU A 27 7.74 18.91 -11.76
N ASP A 28 8.79 19.29 -11.02
CA ASP A 28 10.13 18.84 -11.33
C ASP A 28 10.34 17.36 -10.96
N LYS A 29 11.49 16.80 -11.35
CA LYS A 29 11.78 15.38 -11.11
C LYS A 29 11.88 15.04 -9.62
N VAL A 30 12.43 15.94 -8.81
CA VAL A 30 12.63 15.73 -7.37
C VAL A 30 11.27 15.75 -6.66
N GLU A 31 10.43 16.73 -6.96
CA GLU A 31 9.07 16.82 -6.42
C GLU A 31 8.25 15.57 -6.76
N LYS A 32 8.37 15.05 -8.00
CA LYS A 32 7.71 13.80 -8.40
C LYS A 32 8.20 12.60 -7.58
N GLU A 33 9.51 12.46 -7.39
CA GLU A 33 10.08 11.38 -6.58
C GLU A 33 9.64 11.46 -5.12
N GLU A 34 9.58 12.67 -4.54
CA GLU A 34 9.11 12.90 -3.17
C GLU A 34 7.62 12.55 -3.00
N LEU A 35 6.76 12.96 -3.93
CA LEU A 35 5.34 12.63 -3.91
C LEU A 35 5.09 11.13 -4.08
N ILE A 36 5.83 10.46 -4.97
CA ILE A 36 5.76 9.01 -5.12
C ILE A 36 6.15 8.33 -3.81
N GLY A 37 7.22 8.78 -3.16
CA GLY A 37 7.64 8.26 -1.85
C GLY A 37 6.58 8.45 -0.77
N LEU A 38 5.94 9.61 -0.73
CA LEU A 38 4.85 9.91 0.21
C LEU A 38 3.63 9.01 -0.02
N ILE A 39 3.24 8.80 -1.29
CA ILE A 39 2.14 7.93 -1.66
C ILE A 39 2.47 6.47 -1.28
N ASP A 40 3.66 5.99 -1.62
CA ASP A 40 4.11 4.64 -1.25
C ASP A 40 4.07 4.41 0.27
N GLN A 41 4.59 5.36 1.07
CA GLN A 41 4.56 5.26 2.53
C GLN A 41 3.12 5.25 3.08
N THR A 42 2.25 6.11 2.54
CA THR A 42 0.86 6.21 2.98
C THR A 42 0.10 4.93 2.64
N LEU A 43 0.29 4.37 1.43
CA LEU A 43 -0.32 3.11 1.02
C LEU A 43 0.17 1.94 1.88
N HIS A 44 1.47 1.89 2.21
CA HIS A 44 2.03 0.91 3.13
C HIS A 44 1.35 0.97 4.50
N GLN A 45 1.26 2.16 5.10
CA GLN A 45 0.63 2.34 6.40
C GLN A 45 -0.85 1.94 6.37
N GLN A 46 -1.62 2.44 5.41
CA GLN A 46 -3.05 2.14 5.30
C GLN A 46 -3.30 0.64 5.06
N THR A 47 -2.42 -0.05 4.33
CA THR A 47 -2.53 -1.49 4.13
C THR A 47 -2.33 -2.26 5.44
N LEU A 48 -1.33 -1.87 6.25
CA LEU A 48 -1.12 -2.48 7.56
C LEU A 48 -2.29 -2.23 8.51
N GLU A 49 -2.86 -1.02 8.49
CA GLU A 49 -4.07 -0.68 9.27
C GLU A 49 -5.24 -1.60 8.88
N VAL A 50 -5.54 -1.75 7.58
CA VAL A 50 -6.60 -2.67 7.11
C VAL A 50 -6.38 -4.09 7.61
N ILE A 51 -5.15 -4.59 7.54
CA ILE A 51 -4.85 -5.95 8.00
C ILE A 51 -5.09 -6.07 9.50
N LEU A 52 -4.56 -5.15 10.30
CA LEU A 52 -4.67 -5.20 11.76
C LEU A 52 -6.10 -4.95 12.27
N ASP A 53 -6.90 -4.16 11.55
CA ASP A 53 -8.29 -3.92 11.88
C ASP A 53 -9.16 -5.17 11.72
N HIS A 54 -8.85 -6.01 10.73
CA HIS A 54 -9.62 -7.24 10.43
C HIS A 54 -9.04 -8.49 11.07
N LEU A 55 -7.72 -8.53 11.29
CA LEU A 55 -7.06 -9.64 11.94
C LEU A 55 -7.43 -9.65 13.45
N PRO A 56 -7.85 -10.79 14.03
CA PRO A 56 -8.09 -10.86 15.47
C PRO A 56 -6.83 -10.49 16.26
N LYS A 57 -7.01 -9.72 17.35
CA LYS A 57 -5.90 -9.15 18.14
C LYS A 57 -4.88 -10.18 18.63
N GLU A 58 -5.31 -11.40 18.90
CA GLU A 58 -4.43 -12.50 19.33
C GLU A 58 -3.38 -12.90 18.27
N PHE A 59 -3.63 -12.59 16.98
CA PHE A 59 -2.72 -12.89 15.89
C PHE A 59 -1.85 -11.70 15.46
N HIS A 60 -2.04 -10.51 16.04
CA HIS A 60 -1.32 -9.29 15.66
C HIS A 60 0.19 -9.42 15.84
N GLU A 61 0.63 -9.83 17.04
CA GLU A 61 2.07 -9.97 17.33
C GLU A 61 2.75 -10.99 16.41
N ASN A 62 2.08 -12.11 16.14
CA ASN A 62 2.60 -13.15 15.25
C ASN A 62 2.74 -12.62 13.81
N PHE A 63 1.70 -11.97 13.30
CA PHE A 63 1.75 -11.33 11.99
C PHE A 63 2.88 -10.30 11.89
N LEU A 64 2.98 -9.38 12.84
CA LEU A 64 4.01 -8.33 12.85
C LEU A 64 5.43 -8.92 12.92
N LYS A 65 5.61 -9.99 13.71
CA LYS A 65 6.88 -10.71 13.77
C LYS A 65 7.24 -11.31 12.41
N MET A 66 6.34 -12.10 11.82
CA MET A 66 6.54 -12.69 10.49
C MET A 66 6.83 -11.64 9.42
N PHE A 67 6.09 -10.52 9.45
CA PHE A 67 6.26 -9.41 8.52
C PHE A 67 7.62 -8.72 8.68
N SER A 68 8.05 -8.47 9.92
CA SER A 68 9.34 -7.83 10.21
C SER A 68 10.55 -8.71 9.83
N GLU A 69 10.41 -10.04 9.96
CA GLU A 69 11.47 -11.00 9.61
C GLU A 69 11.56 -11.20 8.10
N ASN A 70 10.42 -11.29 7.41
CA ASN A 70 10.37 -11.47 5.96
C ASN A 70 9.11 -10.85 5.32
N PRO A 71 9.13 -9.56 4.96
CA PRO A 71 7.95 -8.86 4.42
C PRO A 71 7.55 -9.32 3.01
N TYR A 72 8.41 -10.09 2.35
CA TYR A 72 8.20 -10.62 0.99
C TYR A 72 7.62 -12.05 1.02
N ASN A 73 7.35 -12.59 2.21
CA ASN A 73 6.88 -13.95 2.37
C ASN A 73 5.43 -14.09 1.86
N PRO A 74 5.17 -14.86 0.78
CA PRO A 74 3.81 -15.05 0.27
C PRO A 74 2.89 -15.75 1.28
N HIS A 75 3.45 -16.48 2.25
CA HIS A 75 2.67 -17.10 3.33
C HIS A 75 2.03 -16.10 4.28
N LEU A 76 2.45 -14.82 4.30
CA LEU A 76 1.80 -13.77 5.09
C LEU A 76 0.34 -13.59 4.67
N LEU A 77 0.08 -13.57 3.36
CA LEU A 77 -1.28 -13.41 2.86
C LEU A 77 -2.15 -14.63 3.20
N ALA A 78 -1.60 -15.84 3.04
CA ALA A 78 -2.28 -17.07 3.42
C ALA A 78 -2.62 -17.09 4.92
N PHE A 79 -1.66 -16.72 5.78
CA PHE A 79 -1.87 -16.60 7.21
C PHE A 79 -3.03 -15.65 7.53
N ILE A 80 -3.08 -14.46 6.93
CA ILE A 80 -4.17 -13.51 7.18
C ILE A 80 -5.51 -14.12 6.74
N LYS A 81 -5.57 -14.67 5.52
CA LYS A 81 -6.79 -15.27 4.94
C LYS A 81 -7.35 -16.44 5.77
N GLU A 82 -6.50 -17.19 6.46
CA GLU A 82 -6.96 -18.25 7.37
C GLU A 82 -7.58 -17.71 8.67
N LYS A 83 -7.30 -16.45 9.04
CA LYS A 83 -7.71 -15.86 10.32
C LYS A 83 -8.82 -14.81 10.20
N VAL A 84 -9.17 -14.42 8.98
CA VAL A 84 -10.24 -13.46 8.70
C VAL A 84 -11.35 -14.13 7.89
N THR A 85 -12.59 -13.69 8.09
CA THR A 85 -13.77 -14.26 7.39
C THR A 85 -14.12 -13.52 6.11
N ILE A 86 -13.43 -12.41 5.82
CA ILE A 86 -13.70 -11.53 4.69
C ILE A 86 -12.65 -11.70 3.58
N ASP A 87 -12.94 -11.13 2.41
CA ASP A 87 -11.97 -11.04 1.31
C ASP A 87 -10.97 -9.91 1.56
N ILE A 88 -9.93 -10.22 2.32
CA ILE A 88 -8.91 -9.23 2.72
C ILE A 88 -8.12 -8.67 1.54
N GLU A 89 -7.93 -9.44 0.46
CA GLU A 89 -7.24 -8.96 -0.74
C GLU A 89 -8.03 -7.83 -1.39
N LYS A 90 -9.35 -8.02 -1.50
CA LYS A 90 -10.26 -7.01 -2.00
C LYS A 90 -10.29 -5.76 -1.10
N GLU A 91 -10.39 -5.92 0.22
CA GLU A 91 -10.38 -4.78 1.16
C GLU A 91 -9.10 -3.95 1.05
N ILE A 92 -7.94 -4.61 0.98
CA ILE A 92 -6.65 -3.94 0.77
C ILE A 92 -6.66 -3.17 -0.55
N SER A 93 -7.09 -3.81 -1.64
CA SER A 93 -7.07 -3.19 -2.97
C SER A 93 -8.03 -2.00 -3.07
N GLU A 94 -9.23 -2.11 -2.50
CA GLU A 94 -10.23 -1.03 -2.48
C GLU A 94 -9.75 0.15 -1.63
N LYS A 95 -9.23 -0.13 -0.42
CA LYS A 95 -8.66 0.90 0.45
C LYS A 95 -7.48 1.60 -0.20
N ALA A 96 -6.52 0.86 -0.75
CA ALA A 96 -5.37 1.42 -1.44
C ALA A 96 -5.79 2.29 -2.64
N SER A 97 -6.77 1.83 -3.42
CA SER A 97 -7.33 2.58 -4.55
C SER A 97 -7.99 3.88 -4.11
N LYS A 98 -8.74 3.86 -3.00
CA LYS A 98 -9.36 5.06 -2.43
C LYS A 98 -8.32 6.05 -1.91
N THR A 99 -7.38 5.59 -1.07
CA THR A 99 -6.29 6.41 -0.52
C THR A 99 -5.49 7.08 -1.64
N LYS A 100 -5.12 6.31 -2.67
CA LYS A 100 -4.40 6.82 -3.84
C LYS A 100 -5.17 7.96 -4.52
N LYS A 101 -6.47 7.77 -4.78
CA LYS A 101 -7.31 8.80 -5.41
C LYS A 101 -7.41 10.06 -4.57
N GLU A 102 -7.58 9.92 -3.25
CA GLU A 102 -7.63 11.04 -2.32
C GLU A 102 -6.31 11.84 -2.35
N MET A 103 -5.16 11.16 -2.26
CA MET A 103 -3.86 11.81 -2.32
C MET A 103 -3.62 12.54 -3.65
N LEU A 104 -3.92 11.91 -4.78
CA LEU A 104 -3.76 12.53 -6.10
C LEU A 104 -4.66 13.76 -6.28
N LEU A 105 -5.88 13.72 -5.74
CA LEU A 105 -6.78 14.87 -5.77
C LEU A 105 -6.22 16.03 -4.93
N ASP A 106 -5.66 15.76 -3.76
CA ASP A 106 -5.12 16.78 -2.88
C ASP A 106 -3.82 17.39 -3.41
N ILE A 107 -2.98 16.58 -4.07
CA ILE A 107 -1.81 17.07 -4.83
C ILE A 107 -2.28 18.05 -5.93
N LYS A 108 -3.26 17.66 -6.74
CA LYS A 108 -3.78 18.52 -7.82
C LYS A 108 -4.42 19.81 -7.33
N LYS A 109 -5.08 19.78 -6.16
CA LYS A 109 -5.62 21.00 -5.53
C LYS A 109 -4.51 21.92 -5.03
N SER A 110 -3.42 21.35 -4.50
CA SER A 110 -2.30 22.12 -3.95
C SER A 110 -1.46 22.82 -5.03
N GLN A 111 -1.57 22.38 -6.29
CA GLN A 111 -0.94 22.99 -7.45
C GLN A 111 -1.75 24.15 -8.09
N LYS A 112 -3.00 24.40 -7.64
CA LYS A 112 -3.85 25.49 -8.12
C LYS A 112 -3.75 26.73 -7.25
#